data_AF-A0A8S0Q5M2-F1
#
_entry.id   AF-A0A8S0Q5M2-F1
#
_cell.length_a   1.000
_cell.length_b   1.000
_cell.length_c   1.000
_cell.angle_alpha   90.00
_cell.angle_beta   90.00
_cell.angle_gamma   90.00
#
_symmetry.space_group_name_H-M   'P 1'
#
loop_
_entity.id
_entity.type
_entity.pdbx_description
1 polymer ?
#
loop_
_entity_poly.entity_id
_entity_poly.type
_entity_poly.pdbx_seq_one_letter_code
_entity_poly.pdbx_strand_id
1 'polypeptide(L)' 'MVISVVPSTEIVRFVNSETEACMGVLRLACAFTDREKIIKFEGCYHDHADPLLVKIGSGVATLGLLDSLVFLRELHMEL' A
#
# COMPACT_ATOMS: atom_id res chain seq x y z
N MET A 1 -24.15 13.76 0.20
CA MET A 1 -23.57 14.31 1.46
C MET A 1 -22.09 13.97 1.63
N VAL A 2 -21.59 12.76 1.32
CA VAL A 2 -20.12 12.49 1.27
C VAL A 2 -19.51 12.78 -0.11
N ILE A 3 -20.11 12.23 -1.18
CA ILE A 3 -19.62 12.40 -2.56
C ILE A 3 -19.58 13.89 -2.96
N SER A 4 -20.57 14.67 -2.51
CA SER A 4 -20.69 16.10 -2.83
C SER A 4 -19.57 16.99 -2.26
N VAL A 5 -18.78 16.52 -1.28
CA VAL A 5 -17.67 17.30 -0.69
C VAL A 5 -16.30 16.94 -1.26
N VAL A 6 -16.21 15.87 -2.07
CA VAL A 6 -14.97 15.42 -2.74
C VAL A 6 -15.22 15.40 -4.25
N PRO A 7 -14.84 16.44 -5.00
CA PRO A 7 -15.23 16.59 -6.40
C PRO A 7 -14.81 15.44 -7.34
N SER A 8 -13.75 14.71 -7.00
CA SER A 8 -13.24 13.59 -7.80
C SER A 8 -13.94 12.26 -7.55
N THR A 9 -14.81 12.17 -6.54
CA THR A 9 -15.47 10.92 -6.16
C THR A 9 -16.86 10.85 -6.79
N GLU A 10 -17.13 9.79 -7.54
CA GLU A 10 -18.46 9.51 -8.10
C GLU A 10 -19.20 8.41 -7.33
N ILE A 11 -18.45 7.43 -6.82
CA ILE A 11 -18.94 6.28 -6.05
C ILE A 11 -18.02 6.10 -4.84
N VAL A 12 -18.60 5.83 -3.67
CA VAL A 12 -17.85 5.59 -2.43
C VAL A 12 -18.14 4.21 -1.88
N ARG A 13 -17.11 3.54 -1.35
CA ARG A 13 -17.22 2.29 -0.58
C ARG A 13 -16.74 2.55 0.84
N PHE A 14 -17.59 2.32 1.82
CA PHE A 14 -17.23 2.40 3.23
C PHE A 14 -16.47 1.16 3.68
N VAL A 15 -15.53 1.36 4.59
CA VAL A 15 -14.66 0.35 5.20
C VAL A 15 -14.47 0.68 6.68
N ASN A 16 -13.91 -0.27 7.44
CA ASN A 16 -13.77 -0.16 8.87
C ASN A 16 -12.46 0.53 9.30
N SER A 17 -11.48 0.65 8.39
CA SER A 17 -10.18 1.27 8.68
C SER A 17 -9.52 1.86 7.43
N GLU A 18 -8.50 2.68 7.66
CA GLU A 18 -7.62 3.19 6.60
C GLU A 18 -6.83 2.06 5.92
N THR A 19 -6.41 1.03 6.66
CA THR A 19 -5.72 -0.14 6.11
C THR A 19 -6.58 -0.82 5.04
N GLU A 20 -7.87 -1.02 5.34
CA GLU A 20 -8.84 -1.60 4.39
C GLU A 20 -9.08 -0.68 3.18
N ALA A 21 -9.05 0.64 3.38
CA ALA A 21 -9.15 1.62 2.30
C ALA A 21 -7.94 1.52 1.36
N CYS A 22 -6.72 1.53 1.93
CA CYS A 22 -5.46 1.46 1.18
C CYS A 22 -5.30 0.13 0.44
N MET A 23 -5.59 -1.01 1.09
CA MET A 23 -5.58 -2.32 0.43
C MET A 23 -6.61 -2.38 -0.71
N GLY A 24 -7.79 -1.81 -0.50
CA GLY A 24 -8.85 -1.79 -1.51
C GLY A 24 -8.50 -0.94 -2.73
N VAL A 25 -7.95 0.27 -2.52
CA VAL A 25 -7.61 1.18 -3.63
C VAL A 25 -6.43 0.66 -4.44
N LEU A 26 -5.43 0.05 -3.80
CA LEU A 26 -4.31 -0.59 -4.51
C LEU A 26 -4.81 -1.70 -5.42
N ARG A 27 -5.64 -2.60 -4.89
CA ARG A 27 -6.23 -3.70 -5.68
C ARG A 27 -7.07 -3.17 -6.83
N LEU A 28 -7.87 -2.13 -6.60
CA LEU A 28 -8.69 -1.50 -7.64
C LEU A 28 -7.82 -0.87 -8.73
N ALA A 29 -6.76 -0.15 -8.37
CA ALA A 29 -5.86 0.49 -9.32
C ALA A 29 -5.12 -0.54 -10.18
N CYS A 30 -4.61 -1.62 -9.57
CA CYS A 30 -3.95 -2.70 -10.32
C CYS A 30 -4.93 -3.40 -11.26
N ALA A 31 -6.14 -3.72 -10.79
CA ALA A 31 -7.17 -4.37 -11.61
C ALA A 31 -7.68 -3.49 -12.75
N PHE A 32 -7.78 -2.18 -12.54
CA PHE A 32 -8.22 -1.23 -13.56
C PHE A 32 -7.16 -0.98 -14.64
N THR A 33 -5.88 -0.97 -14.26
CA THR A 33 -4.77 -0.62 -15.16
C THR A 33 -4.05 -1.81 -15.76
N ASP A 34 -4.33 -3.03 -15.29
CA ASP A 34 -3.58 -4.26 -15.59
C ASP A 34 -2.07 -4.10 -15.32
N ARG A 35 -1.73 -3.41 -14.23
CA ARG A 35 -0.36 -3.16 -13.80
C ARG A 35 -0.18 -3.63 -12.37
N GLU A 36 0.92 -4.33 -12.14
CA GLU A 36 1.27 -4.84 -10.81
C GLU A 36 2.11 -3.85 -10.00
N LYS A 37 2.76 -2.89 -10.66
CA LYS A 37 3.70 -1.95 -10.03
C LYS A 37 3.02 -0.66 -9.60
N ILE A 38 3.32 -0.24 -8.38
CA ILE A 38 2.91 1.03 -7.79
C ILE A 38 4.12 1.91 -7.46
N ILE A 39 3.91 3.22 -7.37
CA ILE A 39 4.92 4.18 -6.91
C ILE A 39 4.45 4.73 -5.57
N LYS A 40 5.33 4.69 -4.58
CA LYS A 40 5.17 5.33 -3.27
C LYS A 40 6.31 6.34 -3.08
N PHE A 41 6.02 7.43 -2.40
CA PHE A 41 7.03 8.43 -2.03
C PHE A 41 7.58 8.17 -0.63
N GLU A 42 8.86 8.49 -0.43
CA GLU A 42 9.51 8.44 0.88
C GLU A 42 8.80 9.39 1.86
N GLY A 43 8.60 8.93 3.10
CA GLY A 43 7.91 9.70 4.13
C GLY A 43 6.38 9.70 4.05
N CYS A 44 5.77 9.20 2.96
CA CYS A 44 4.33 9.01 2.90
C CYS A 44 3.91 7.75 3.69
N TYR A 45 2.99 7.91 4.63
CA TYR A 45 2.36 6.81 5.35
C TYR A 45 0.98 6.53 4.75
N HIS A 46 0.75 5.27 4.38
CA HIS A 46 -0.52 4.76 3.82
C HIS A 46 -0.92 3.48 4.56
N ASP A 47 -0.74 3.50 5.88
CA ASP A 47 -0.95 2.36 6.77
C ASP A 47 0.06 1.20 6.61
N HIS A 48 -0.11 0.15 7.41
CA HIS A 48 0.78 -1.00 7.58
C HIS A 48 0.48 -2.17 6.64
N ALA A 49 -0.23 -1.95 5.54
CA ALA A 49 -0.44 -3.01 4.56
C ALA A 49 0.91 -3.42 3.93
N ASP A 50 1.18 -4.72 3.84
CA ASP A 50 2.44 -5.29 3.31
C ASP A 50 3.01 -4.60 2.05
N PRO A 51 2.23 -4.33 0.98
CA PRO A 51 2.75 -3.65 -0.21
C PRO A 51 3.18 -2.20 0.01
N LEU A 52 2.83 -1.60 1.15
CA LEU A 52 3.11 -0.20 1.50
C LEU A 52 4.24 -0.08 2.53
N LEU A 53 4.62 -1.17 3.20
CA LEU A 53 5.76 -1.24 4.12
C LEU A 53 7.06 -1.55 3.39
N VAL A 54 7.39 -0.77 2.35
CA VAL A 54 8.59 -0.94 1.52
C VAL A 54 9.67 0.05 1.93
N LYS A 55 10.89 -0.46 2.06
CA LYS A 55 12.11 0.29 2.35
C LYS A 55 12.50 1.15 1.15
N ILE A 56 12.76 2.42 1.42
CA ILE A 56 13.23 3.39 0.43
C ILE A 56 14.67 3.77 0.78
N GLY A 57 15.55 3.79 -0.22
CA GLY A 57 16.97 4.11 -0.03
C GLY A 57 17.79 3.95 -1.31
N SER A 58 18.96 4.57 -1.33
CA SER A 58 19.91 4.49 -2.45
C SER A 58 20.27 3.03 -2.74
N GLY A 59 19.97 2.56 -3.96
CA GLY A 59 20.23 1.19 -4.42
C GLY A 59 19.11 0.17 -4.16
N VAL A 60 18.04 0.52 -3.43
CA VAL A 60 16.95 -0.43 -3.11
C VAL A 60 15.55 0.04 -3.50
N ALA A 61 15.41 1.28 -4.01
CA ALA A 61 14.12 1.91 -4.31
C ALA A 61 13.23 1.13 -5.30
N THR A 62 13.81 0.29 -6.16
CA THR A 62 13.08 -0.50 -7.17
C THR A 62 12.93 -1.99 -6.79
N LEU A 63 13.47 -2.40 -5.65
CA LEU A 63 13.54 -3.81 -5.25
C LEU A 63 12.35 -4.29 -4.41
N GLY A 64 11.50 -3.38 -3.93
CA GLY A 64 10.31 -3.75 -3.15
C GLY A 64 10.65 -4.42 -1.80
N LEU A 65 11.83 -4.15 -1.24
CA LEU A 65 12.25 -4.74 0.04
C LEU A 65 11.38 -4.22 1.19
N LEU A 66 10.98 -5.09 2.11
CA LEU A 66 10.17 -4.67 3.27
C LEU A 66 10.97 -3.82 4.26
N ASP A 67 10.31 -2.86 4.90
CA ASP A 67 10.89 -1.91 5.88
C ASP A 67 10.66 -2.34 7.34
N SER A 68 9.93 -3.44 7.57
CA SER A 68 9.67 -3.99 8.90
C SER A 68 10.58 -5.19 9.21
N LEU A 69 11.27 -5.12 10.36
CA LEU A 69 12.12 -6.19 10.88
C LEU A 69 11.35 -7.47 11.26
N VAL A 70 10.02 -7.37 11.42
CA VAL A 70 9.16 -8.47 11.89
C VAL A 70 9.15 -9.63 10.89
N PHE A 71 9.23 -9.36 9.59
CA PHE A 71 9.17 -10.41 8.55
C PHE A 71 10.49 -11.19 8.40
N LEU A 72 11.64 -10.59 8.77
CA LEU A 72 12.95 -11.25 8.69
C LEU A 72 13.20 -12.24 9.83
N ARG A 73 12.43 -12.19 10.92
CA ARG A 73 12.57 -13.13 12.04
C ARG A 73 11.82 -14.45 11.83
N GLU A 74 10.77 -14.48 11.00
CA GLU A 74 10.07 -15.72 10.69
C GLU A 74 10.85 -16.58 9.68
N LEU A 75 11.57 -15.98 8.74
CA LEU A 75 12.37 -16.74 7.75
C LEU A 75 13.65 -17.39 8.31
N HIS A 76 14.02 -17.09 9.56
CA HIS A 76 15.26 -17.58 10.19
C HIS A 76 15.03 -18.58 11.33
N MET A 77 13.77 -19.03 11.51
CA MET A 77 13.37 -20.03 12.52
C MET A 77 13.02 -21.41 11.93
N GLU A 78 13.20 -21.61 10.62
CA GLU A 78 13.02 -22.90 9.92
C GLU A 78 14.29 -23.41 9.21
N LEU A 79 15.48 -23.07 9.74
CA LEU A 79 16.77 -23.72 9.41
C LEU A 79 17.45 -24.26 10.66
#